data_AF-A0A538AZ50-F1
#
_entry.id   AF-A0A538AZ50-F1
#
_cell.length_a   1.000
_cell.length_b   1.000
_cell.length_c   1.000
_cell.angle_alpha   90.00
_cell.angle_beta   90.00
_cell.angle_gamma   90.00
#
_symmetry.space_group_name_H-M   'P 1'
#
loop_
_entity.id
_entity.type
_entity.pdbx_description
1 polymer ?
#
loop_
_entity_poly.entity_id
_entity_poly.type
_entity_poly.pdbx_seq_one_letter_code
_entity_poly.pdbx_strand_id
1 'polypeptide(L)'
;MRSCPAAPSGGIRSWRDGRGWTWRASLPEFHVRSYPVRSRDTPVGPRLVGLVRRGRAGVYMRAVPDISFEGWNVDEPTFLRMAKEAIDAIDDAGIPYAFIGGIASALHGRPRWTHDVDIFVRPEDAPRTLDALAGAGFATQRTDSFWLFKGIKAGVLVDVIFRSTGDIYLDDEMLARTSLEEFKGLRLRVVAPEDLVVIKAVVHDEKTPRHWFDALGIVARAELDWDYLIRRARRAARRVASLLLYAQSNDIAVPASAIRSLIDVILEPEAASPAAPGRMSA
;
A
#
# COMPACT_ATOMS: atom_id res chain seq x y z
N MET A 1 -20.78 -33.11 -37.98
CA MET A 1 -20.10 -31.80 -37.88
C MET A 1 -20.94 -30.92 -36.97
N ARG A 2 -20.40 -30.54 -35.80
CA ARG A 2 -21.09 -29.71 -34.80
C ARG A 2 -20.80 -28.25 -35.12
N SER A 3 -21.85 -27.42 -35.13
CA SER A 3 -21.79 -25.98 -35.31
C SER A 3 -21.46 -25.27 -33.98
N CYS A 4 -20.48 -24.38 -34.00
CA CYS A 4 -20.24 -23.40 -32.94
C CYS A 4 -21.02 -22.10 -33.24
N PRO A 5 -21.59 -21.42 -32.24
CA PRO A 5 -22.21 -20.11 -32.42
C PRO A 5 -21.16 -19.01 -32.60
N ALA A 6 -21.51 -18.01 -33.41
CA ALA A 6 -20.69 -16.85 -33.75
C ALA A 6 -20.40 -15.94 -32.53
N ALA A 7 -19.18 -15.42 -32.47
CA ALA A 7 -18.76 -14.41 -31.50
C ALA A 7 -19.37 -13.02 -31.83
N PRO A 8 -19.71 -12.18 -30.83
CA PRO A 8 -20.23 -10.85 -31.08
C PRO A 8 -19.12 -9.92 -31.59
N SER A 9 -19.40 -9.24 -32.70
CA SER A 9 -18.52 -8.32 -33.41
C SER A 9 -18.38 -6.98 -32.69
N GLY A 10 -17.33 -6.82 -31.88
CA GLY A 10 -16.83 -5.53 -31.40
C GLY A 10 -15.41 -5.30 -31.90
N GLY A 11 -15.24 -4.70 -33.08
CA GLY A 11 -13.93 -4.41 -33.67
C GLY A 11 -13.83 -2.95 -34.07
N ILE A 12 -12.79 -2.26 -33.60
CA ILE A 12 -12.40 -0.92 -34.07
C ILE A 12 -11.85 -1.08 -35.49
N ARG A 13 -12.48 -0.46 -36.50
CA ARG A 13 -11.93 -0.39 -37.86
C ARG A 13 -11.49 1.03 -38.17
N SER A 14 -10.25 1.17 -38.61
CA SER A 14 -9.69 2.43 -39.10
C SER A 14 -9.88 2.58 -40.60
N TRP A 15 -10.24 3.78 -41.06
CA TRP A 15 -10.13 4.18 -42.46
C TRP A 15 -9.45 5.54 -42.55
N ARG A 16 -8.64 5.73 -43.59
CA ARG A 16 -7.90 6.96 -43.85
C ARG A 16 -8.59 7.69 -45.00
N ASP A 17 -9.13 8.88 -44.75
CA ASP A 17 -9.49 9.79 -45.84
C ASP A 17 -8.45 10.92 -45.93
N GLY A 18 -8.36 11.56 -47.10
CA GLY A 18 -7.30 12.48 -47.48
C GLY A 18 -7.20 13.78 -46.67
N ARG A 19 -7.84 13.89 -45.49
CA ARG A 19 -7.75 15.05 -44.58
C ARG A 19 -7.48 14.70 -43.11
N GLY A 20 -7.10 13.45 -42.80
CA GLY A 20 -6.61 13.04 -41.47
C GLY A 20 -7.39 11.89 -40.84
N TRP A 21 -7.01 11.48 -39.63
CA TRP A 21 -7.65 10.39 -38.90
C TRP A 21 -8.92 10.88 -38.21
N THR A 22 -10.07 10.27 -38.51
CA THR A 22 -11.32 10.47 -37.76
C THR A 22 -11.71 9.20 -37.01
N TRP A 23 -11.95 9.31 -35.71
CA TRP A 23 -12.38 8.20 -34.86
C TRP A 23 -13.89 8.29 -34.64
N ARG A 24 -14.62 7.19 -34.88
CA ARG A 24 -16.04 7.09 -34.52
C ARG A 24 -16.23 5.77 -33.77
N ALA A 25 -16.37 5.86 -32.45
CA ALA A 25 -16.75 4.72 -31.62
C ALA A 25 -18.27 4.63 -31.57
N SER A 26 -18.84 3.51 -32.01
CA SER A 26 -20.22 3.15 -31.70
C SER A 26 -20.22 2.49 -30.31
N LEU A 27 -20.58 3.25 -29.28
CA LEU A 27 -20.82 2.69 -27.94
C LEU A 27 -22.21 2.04 -27.93
N PRO A 28 -22.38 0.83 -27.36
CA PRO A 28 -23.72 0.30 -27.11
C PRO A 28 -24.45 1.17 -26.07
N GLU A 29 -25.76 1.36 -26.25
CA GLU A 29 -26.61 2.07 -25.29
C GLU A 29 -26.59 1.34 -23.93
N PHE A 30 -26.06 2.01 -22.90
CA PHE A 30 -26.14 1.52 -21.52
C PHE A 30 -27.46 1.95 -20.90
N HIS A 31 -28.33 0.99 -20.59
CA HIS A 31 -29.46 1.22 -19.69
C HIS A 31 -28.94 1.32 -18.24
N VAL A 32 -28.95 2.53 -17.70
CA VAL A 32 -28.66 2.77 -16.27
C VAL A 32 -29.87 2.31 -15.45
N ARG A 33 -29.75 1.16 -14.78
CA ARG A 33 -30.69 0.76 -13.72
C ARG A 33 -30.36 1.55 -12.46
N SER A 34 -31.26 2.45 -12.08
CA SER A 34 -31.21 3.14 -10.79
C SER A 34 -31.54 2.15 -9.67
N TYR A 35 -30.61 1.97 -8.72
CA TYR A 35 -30.87 1.30 -7.46
C TYR A 35 -31.12 2.37 -6.38
N PRO A 36 -32.13 2.22 -5.50
CA PRO A 36 -32.34 3.18 -4.44
C PRO A 36 -31.15 3.18 -3.47
N VAL A 37 -30.57 4.35 -3.26
CA VAL A 37 -29.58 4.63 -2.22
C VAL A 37 -30.29 4.52 -0.87
N ARG A 38 -29.95 3.51 -0.06
CA ARG A 38 -30.37 3.48 1.35
C ARG A 38 -29.58 4.55 2.11
N SER A 39 -30.30 5.45 2.78
CA SER A 39 -29.74 6.44 3.69
C SER A 39 -28.99 5.75 4.84
N ARG A 40 -27.86 6.35 5.23
CA ARG A 40 -26.92 5.84 6.24
C ARG A 40 -27.27 6.26 7.67
N ASP A 41 -28.55 6.33 8.00
CA ASP A 41 -28.99 6.64 9.37
C ASP A 41 -29.74 5.45 9.96
N THR A 42 -28.98 4.49 10.51
CA THR A 42 -29.52 3.52 11.47
C THR A 42 -28.41 3.16 12.45
N PRO A 43 -28.61 3.33 13.77
CA PRO A 43 -27.63 2.89 14.76
C PRO A 43 -27.44 1.38 14.65
N VAL A 44 -26.22 0.94 14.35
CA VAL A 44 -25.87 -0.48 14.41
C VAL A 44 -25.72 -0.84 15.88
N GLY A 45 -26.77 -1.45 16.45
CA GLY A 45 -26.69 -2.05 17.78
C GLY A 45 -25.62 -3.16 17.83
N PRO A 46 -25.14 -3.53 19.03
CA PRO A 46 -24.02 -4.45 19.18
C PRO A 46 -24.33 -5.81 18.53
N ARG A 47 -23.47 -6.25 17.60
CA ARG A 47 -23.52 -7.59 17.03
C ARG A 47 -22.82 -8.57 17.97
N LEU A 48 -23.59 -9.46 18.58
CA LEU A 48 -23.08 -10.64 19.27
C LEU A 48 -22.47 -11.61 18.24
N VAL A 49 -21.17 -11.89 18.36
CA VAL A 49 -20.52 -12.98 17.62
C VAL A 49 -19.83 -13.89 18.62
N GLY A 50 -20.21 -15.17 18.62
CA GLY A 50 -19.48 -16.25 19.29
C GLY A 50 -20.34 -17.18 20.13
N LEU A 51 -20.89 -18.22 19.50
CA LEU A 51 -21.42 -19.39 20.20
C LEU A 51 -20.23 -20.30 20.57
N VAL A 52 -19.95 -20.50 21.86
CA VAL A 52 -19.04 -21.57 22.32
C VAL A 52 -19.86 -22.64 23.05
N ARG A 53 -19.63 -23.88 22.64
CA ARG A 53 -20.32 -25.09 23.10
C ARG A 53 -19.92 -25.42 24.55
N ARG A 54 -20.90 -25.84 25.36
CA ARG A 54 -20.83 -26.14 26.81
C ARG A 54 -19.62 -26.98 27.25
N GLY A 55 -18.98 -26.52 28.34
CA GLY A 55 -18.16 -27.32 29.27
C GLY A 55 -17.84 -26.48 30.51
N ARG A 56 -18.16 -26.98 31.72
CA ARG A 56 -18.09 -26.26 33.00
C ARG A 56 -16.64 -25.87 33.40
N ALA A 57 -16.32 -24.59 33.37
CA ALA A 57 -15.46 -23.86 34.32
C ALA A 57 -15.44 -22.38 33.89
N GLY A 58 -15.59 -21.45 34.83
CA GLY A 58 -15.81 -20.03 34.55
C GLY A 58 -14.68 -19.38 33.72
N VAL A 59 -15.07 -18.71 32.64
CA VAL A 59 -14.20 -17.84 31.85
C VAL A 59 -14.55 -16.40 32.23
N TYR A 60 -13.61 -15.67 32.84
CA TYR A 60 -13.72 -14.21 32.91
C TYR A 60 -13.47 -13.66 31.49
N MET A 61 -14.55 -13.45 30.73
CA MET A 61 -14.49 -12.61 29.52
C MET A 61 -14.23 -11.18 29.96
N ARG A 62 -13.02 -10.68 29.74
CA ARG A 62 -12.78 -9.24 29.76
C ARG A 62 -13.40 -8.69 28.48
N ALA A 63 -14.53 -8.00 28.61
CA ALA A 63 -15.11 -7.26 27.50
C ALA A 63 -14.07 -6.25 27.01
N VAL A 64 -13.53 -6.48 25.81
CA VAL A 64 -12.76 -5.44 25.11
C VAL A 64 -13.80 -4.46 24.60
N PRO A 65 -13.74 -3.16 24.96
CA PRO A 65 -14.66 -2.18 24.42
C PRO A 65 -14.63 -2.21 22.89
N ASP A 66 -15.76 -1.90 22.26
CA ASP A 66 -15.84 -1.70 20.81
C ASP A 66 -15.05 -0.42 20.45
N ILE A 67 -13.73 -0.55 20.36
CA ILE A 67 -12.84 0.56 20.03
C ILE A 67 -12.88 0.72 18.51
N SER A 68 -13.44 1.83 18.03
CA SER A 68 -13.32 2.19 16.62
C SER A 68 -11.87 2.52 16.28
N PHE A 69 -11.27 1.81 15.33
CA PHE A 69 -9.89 2.04 14.87
C PHE A 69 -9.80 3.14 13.78
N GLU A 70 -10.75 4.08 13.72
CA GLU A 70 -10.82 5.13 12.69
C GLU A 70 -11.30 6.47 13.29
N GLY A 71 -10.83 7.59 12.75
CA GLY A 71 -11.44 8.92 12.97
C GLY A 71 -10.95 9.76 14.16
N TRP A 72 -9.79 9.43 14.75
CA TRP A 72 -9.28 10.15 15.93
C TRP A 72 -8.42 11.37 15.54
N ASN A 73 -8.83 12.56 16.00
CA ASN A 73 -7.98 13.74 16.00
C ASN A 73 -7.17 13.77 17.30
N VAL A 74 -5.90 13.40 17.21
CA VAL A 74 -4.95 13.41 18.34
C VAL A 74 -4.04 14.64 18.22
N ASP A 75 -3.76 15.30 19.34
CA ASP A 75 -2.79 16.39 19.39
C ASP A 75 -1.36 15.86 19.11
N GLU A 76 -0.52 16.72 18.52
CA GLU A 76 0.83 16.35 18.12
C GLU A 76 1.71 15.82 19.26
N PRO A 77 1.76 16.45 20.46
CA PRO A 77 2.49 15.89 21.60
C PRO A 77 2.04 14.46 21.97
N THR A 78 0.73 14.19 21.97
CA THR A 78 0.20 12.84 22.26
C THR A 78 0.56 11.86 21.15
N PHE A 79 0.46 12.27 19.88
CA PHE A 79 0.90 11.47 18.74
C PHE A 79 2.37 11.05 18.88
N LEU A 80 3.27 12.01 19.12
CA LEU A 80 4.70 11.76 19.23
C LEU A 80 5.04 10.85 20.43
N ARG A 81 4.38 11.01 21.57
CA ARG A 81 4.58 10.12 22.73
C ARG A 81 4.16 8.69 22.42
N MET A 82 2.98 8.48 21.85
CA MET A 82 2.50 7.13 21.54
C MET A 82 3.31 6.49 20.41
N ALA A 83 3.72 7.26 19.40
CA ALA A 83 4.63 6.79 18.35
C ALA A 83 5.96 6.32 18.97
N LYS A 84 6.53 7.09 19.90
CA LYS A 84 7.73 6.69 20.64
C LYS A 84 7.54 5.38 21.41
N GLU A 85 6.45 5.26 22.17
CA GLU A 85 6.17 4.03 22.92
C GLU A 85 5.99 2.80 22.03
N ALA A 86 5.38 2.97 20.86
CA ALA A 86 5.28 1.89 19.87
C ALA A 86 6.66 1.49 19.33
N ILE A 87 7.51 2.46 18.97
CA ILE A 87 8.88 2.25 18.50
C ILE A 87 9.70 1.49 19.56
N ASP A 88 9.71 2.00 20.79
CA ASP A 88 10.46 1.39 21.89
C ASP A 88 10.03 -0.07 22.09
N ALA A 89 8.72 -0.36 22.06
CA ALA A 89 8.21 -1.72 22.22
C ALA A 89 8.65 -2.68 21.12
N ILE A 90 8.73 -2.20 19.86
CA ILE A 90 9.14 -3.00 18.71
C ILE A 90 10.66 -3.21 18.72
N ASP A 91 11.42 -2.17 19.05
CA ASP A 91 12.88 -2.21 19.20
C ASP A 91 13.28 -3.18 20.33
N ASP A 92 12.64 -3.09 21.49
CA ASP A 92 12.89 -3.98 22.64
C ASP A 92 12.57 -5.46 22.32
N ALA A 93 11.61 -5.70 21.43
CA ALA A 93 11.27 -7.04 20.94
C ALA A 93 12.24 -7.58 19.87
N GLY A 94 13.21 -6.77 19.41
CA GLY A 94 14.20 -7.13 18.40
C GLY A 94 13.57 -7.45 17.04
N ILE A 95 12.48 -6.78 16.70
CA ILE A 95 11.74 -7.01 15.45
C ILE A 95 12.32 -6.14 14.34
N PRO A 96 12.67 -6.69 13.17
CA PRO A 96 13.02 -5.87 12.01
C PRO A 96 11.78 -5.19 11.40
N TYR A 97 11.85 -3.88 11.21
CA TYR A 97 10.77 -3.09 10.61
C TYR A 97 11.33 -1.84 9.92
N ALA A 98 10.47 -1.20 9.14
CA ALA A 98 10.73 0.11 8.56
C ALA A 98 9.47 0.97 8.55
N PHE A 99 9.62 2.28 8.77
CA PHE A 99 8.55 3.26 8.60
C PHE A 99 8.25 3.48 7.13
N ILE A 100 6.96 3.47 6.81
CA ILE A 100 6.44 3.80 5.47
C ILE A 100 5.39 4.91 5.58
N GLY A 101 4.42 4.93 4.66
CA GLY A 101 3.19 5.68 4.86
C GLY A 101 3.39 7.18 4.93
N GLY A 102 2.70 7.85 5.86
CA GLY A 102 2.66 9.31 5.89
C GLY A 102 3.91 9.99 6.41
N ILE A 103 4.50 9.44 7.47
CA ILE A 103 5.74 9.95 8.06
C ILE A 103 6.88 9.87 7.05
N ALA A 104 7.07 8.70 6.41
CA ALA A 104 8.10 8.51 5.41
C ALA A 104 7.92 9.45 4.19
N SER A 105 6.68 9.73 3.80
CA SER A 105 6.38 10.68 2.71
C SER A 105 6.72 12.12 3.07
N ALA A 106 6.53 12.49 4.34
CA ALA A 106 6.86 13.83 4.84
C ALA A 106 8.37 14.05 4.93
N LEU A 107 9.13 13.01 5.27
CA LEU A 107 10.59 13.04 5.35
C LEU A 107 11.26 13.10 3.98
N HIS A 108 10.87 12.19 3.07
CA HIS A 108 11.49 12.09 1.73
C HIS A 108 10.91 13.09 0.72
N GLY A 109 9.68 13.54 0.94
CA GLY A 109 8.93 14.36 0.01
C GLY A 109 8.58 15.72 0.59
N ARG A 110 7.29 16.06 0.51
CA ARG A 110 6.78 17.36 0.96
C ARG A 110 6.28 17.22 2.40
N PRO A 111 6.65 18.15 3.30
CA PRO A 111 6.14 18.14 4.67
C PRO A 111 4.61 18.05 4.69
N ARG A 112 4.08 17.09 5.43
CA ARG A 112 2.64 16.95 5.67
C ARG A 112 2.37 16.33 7.04
N TRP A 113 1.16 16.55 7.52
CA TRP A 113 0.67 15.90 8.74
C TRP A 113 0.04 14.53 8.45
N THR A 114 0.15 13.60 9.40
CA THR A 114 -0.47 12.27 9.39
C THR A 114 -0.92 11.93 10.80
N HIS A 115 -1.92 11.06 10.94
CA HIS A 115 -2.55 10.73 12.23
C HIS A 115 -2.28 9.27 12.67
N ASP A 116 -1.58 8.53 11.82
CA ASP A 116 -1.27 7.12 11.89
C ASP A 116 0.23 6.88 11.85
N VAL A 117 0.66 5.80 12.50
CA VAL A 117 2.02 5.28 12.45
C VAL A 117 2.01 4.05 11.57
N ASP A 118 2.56 4.16 10.37
CA ASP A 118 2.67 3.05 9.42
C ASP A 118 4.02 2.34 9.57
N ILE A 119 4.02 1.13 10.12
CA ILE A 119 5.21 0.27 10.18
C ILE A 119 5.07 -0.88 9.20
N PHE A 120 6.13 -1.15 8.47
CA PHE A 120 6.23 -2.28 7.57
C PHE A 120 7.12 -3.35 8.21
N VAL A 121 6.59 -4.56 8.35
CA VAL A 121 7.25 -5.73 8.95
C VAL A 121 7.17 -6.92 8.00
N ARG A 122 7.93 -7.98 8.27
CA ARG A 122 7.73 -9.25 7.56
C ARG A 122 6.44 -9.94 8.03
N PRO A 123 5.74 -10.72 7.16
CA PRO A 123 4.54 -11.47 7.56
C PRO A 123 4.71 -12.33 8.82
N GLU A 124 5.85 -12.99 8.96
CA GLU A 124 6.19 -13.82 10.11
C GLU A 124 6.39 -13.03 11.41
N ASP A 125 6.74 -11.74 11.31
CA ASP A 125 6.99 -10.86 12.46
C ASP A 125 5.72 -10.07 12.86
N ALA A 126 4.69 -10.03 12.01
CA ALA A 126 3.46 -9.28 12.30
C ALA A 126 2.75 -9.71 13.61
N PRO A 127 2.61 -11.03 13.94
CA PRO A 127 2.05 -11.45 15.22
C PRO A 127 2.89 -10.98 16.41
N ARG A 128 4.22 -11.10 16.34
CA ARG A 128 5.14 -10.67 17.40
C ARG A 128 5.10 -9.15 17.61
N THR A 129 4.98 -8.40 16.52
CA THR A 129 4.81 -6.94 16.55
C THR A 129 3.53 -6.57 17.27
N LEU A 130 2.44 -7.28 16.99
CA LEU A 130 1.17 -7.07 17.65
C LEU A 130 1.24 -7.41 19.16
N ASP A 131 1.93 -8.48 19.52
CA ASP A 131 2.14 -8.86 20.93
C ASP A 131 3.00 -7.84 21.68
N ALA A 132 4.04 -7.28 21.04
CA ALA A 132 4.87 -6.22 21.61
C ALA A 132 4.06 -4.94 21.87
N LEU A 133 3.24 -4.51 20.91
CA LEU A 133 2.32 -3.38 21.08
C LEU A 133 1.32 -3.64 22.21
N ALA A 134 0.77 -4.85 22.30
CA ALA A 134 -0.13 -5.23 23.39
C ALA A 134 0.57 -5.17 24.76
N GLY A 135 1.83 -5.62 24.84
CA GLY A 135 2.67 -5.53 26.04
C GLY A 135 2.93 -4.08 26.48
N ALA A 136 3.04 -3.15 25.52
CA ALA A 136 3.14 -1.72 25.76
C ALA A 136 1.79 -1.03 26.05
N GLY A 137 0.69 -1.80 26.15
CA GLY A 137 -0.63 -1.30 26.51
C GLY A 137 -1.44 -0.71 25.36
N PHE A 138 -1.08 -1.02 24.10
CA PHE A 138 -1.96 -0.76 22.96
C PHE A 138 -3.09 -1.80 22.93
N ALA A 139 -4.31 -1.37 22.63
CA ALA A 139 -5.36 -2.29 22.25
C ALA A 139 -5.07 -2.77 20.82
N THR A 140 -5.02 -4.08 20.61
CA THR A 140 -4.60 -4.66 19.33
C THR A 140 -5.69 -5.47 18.67
N GLN A 141 -5.70 -5.47 17.34
CA GLN A 141 -6.65 -6.20 16.52
C GLN A 141 -5.98 -6.78 15.28
N ARG A 142 -6.26 -8.05 15.00
CA ARG A 142 -5.94 -8.67 13.70
C ARG A 142 -6.99 -8.26 12.67
N THR A 143 -6.86 -7.06 12.13
CA THR A 143 -7.86 -6.45 11.24
C THR A 143 -8.01 -7.19 9.92
N ASP A 144 -6.89 -7.48 9.24
CA ASP A 144 -6.88 -8.23 8.00
C ASP A 144 -5.67 -9.17 7.99
N SER A 145 -5.93 -10.47 8.07
CA SER A 145 -4.89 -11.50 8.11
C SER A 145 -4.05 -11.58 6.84
N PHE A 146 -4.42 -10.88 5.78
CA PHE A 146 -3.70 -10.90 4.51
C PHE A 146 -2.65 -9.80 4.39
N TRP A 147 -2.83 -8.66 5.07
CA TRP A 147 -1.93 -7.52 4.85
C TRP A 147 -1.68 -6.57 6.03
N LEU A 148 -2.57 -6.47 7.03
CA LEU A 148 -2.45 -5.47 8.09
C LEU A 148 -3.09 -5.89 9.42
N PHE A 149 -2.38 -5.65 10.52
CA PHE A 149 -2.94 -5.60 11.88
C PHE A 149 -2.89 -4.18 12.43
N LYS A 150 -3.67 -3.89 13.48
CA LYS A 150 -3.71 -2.57 14.10
C LYS A 150 -3.47 -2.61 15.60
N GLY A 151 -2.70 -1.64 16.09
CA GLY A 151 -2.65 -1.25 17.50
C GLY A 151 -3.23 0.15 17.68
N ILE A 152 -3.89 0.41 18.80
CA ILE A 152 -4.38 1.74 19.16
C ILE A 152 -4.11 2.06 20.63
N LYS A 153 -3.58 3.25 20.91
CA LYS A 153 -3.41 3.78 22.26
C LYS A 153 -3.59 5.29 22.26
N ALA A 154 -4.40 5.79 23.20
CA ALA A 154 -4.75 7.22 23.28
C ALA A 154 -5.20 7.84 21.94
N GLY A 155 -5.94 7.07 21.14
CA GLY A 155 -6.43 7.49 19.80
C GLY A 155 -5.37 7.42 18.68
N VAL A 156 -4.11 7.11 18.98
CA VAL A 156 -3.04 6.97 18.00
C VAL A 156 -3.06 5.56 17.43
N LEU A 157 -3.21 5.46 16.12
CA LEU A 157 -3.21 4.20 15.38
C LEU A 157 -1.79 3.82 14.96
N VAL A 158 -1.45 2.55 15.14
CA VAL A 158 -0.25 1.92 14.62
C VAL A 158 -0.70 0.83 13.65
N ASP A 159 -0.47 1.07 12.37
CA ASP A 159 -0.75 0.15 11.29
C ASP A 159 0.48 -0.77 11.09
N VAL A 160 0.31 -2.04 11.46
CA VAL A 160 1.32 -3.11 11.32
C VAL A 160 1.15 -3.78 9.97
N ILE A 161 1.73 -3.18 8.94
CA ILE A 161 1.60 -3.61 7.56
C ILE A 161 2.63 -4.71 7.32
N PHE A 162 2.21 -5.83 6.73
CA PHE A 162 3.12 -6.93 6.38
C PHE A 162 2.99 -7.38 4.92
N ARG A 163 2.09 -6.75 4.17
CA ARG A 163 2.01 -6.84 2.72
C ARG A 163 1.43 -5.54 2.19
N SER A 164 2.03 -5.01 1.13
CA SER A 164 1.45 -3.90 0.37
C SER A 164 0.86 -4.40 -0.95
N THR A 165 0.01 -3.58 -1.57
CA THR A 165 -0.58 -3.86 -2.88
C THR A 165 0.52 -4.20 -3.90
N GLY A 166 0.25 -5.16 -4.78
CA GLY A 166 1.24 -5.64 -5.77
C GLY A 166 2.24 -6.65 -5.22
N ASP A 167 1.92 -7.30 -4.10
CA ASP A 167 2.73 -8.35 -3.47
C ASP A 167 4.14 -7.87 -3.09
N ILE A 168 4.17 -6.63 -2.59
CA ILE A 168 5.37 -6.04 -2.02
C ILE A 168 5.43 -6.46 -0.55
N TYR A 169 6.57 -7.03 -0.17
CA TYR A 169 6.90 -7.44 1.19
C TYR A 169 8.18 -6.73 1.63
N LEU A 170 8.34 -6.57 2.94
CA LEU A 170 9.61 -6.11 3.50
C LEU A 170 10.66 -7.20 3.29
N ASP A 171 11.55 -6.99 2.34
CA ASP A 171 12.66 -7.90 2.04
C ASP A 171 13.99 -7.38 2.62
N ASP A 172 15.03 -8.21 2.51
CA ASP A 172 16.34 -7.91 3.07
C ASP A 172 17.01 -6.70 2.40
N GLU A 173 16.76 -6.48 1.10
CA GLU A 173 17.32 -5.33 0.38
C GLU A 173 16.66 -4.02 0.84
N MET A 174 15.33 -4.02 1.02
CA MET A 174 14.62 -2.88 1.61
C MET A 174 15.17 -2.55 3.01
N LEU A 175 15.31 -3.57 3.87
CA LEU A 175 15.85 -3.38 5.22
C LEU A 175 17.27 -2.83 5.22
N ALA A 176 18.14 -3.38 4.36
CA ALA A 176 19.53 -2.94 4.23
C ALA A 176 19.65 -1.49 3.71
N ARG A 177 18.67 -1.01 2.95
CA ARG A 177 18.60 0.35 2.44
C ARG A 177 17.85 1.34 3.33
N THR A 178 17.34 0.90 4.49
CA THR A 178 16.71 1.83 5.43
C THR A 178 17.72 2.87 5.95
N SER A 179 17.25 4.09 6.16
CA SER A 179 18.02 5.16 6.80
C SER A 179 17.37 5.58 8.12
N LEU A 180 18.20 6.08 9.04
CA LEU A 180 17.71 6.60 10.32
C LEU A 180 17.47 8.10 10.18
N GLU A 181 16.21 8.50 10.15
CA GLU A 181 15.77 9.89 9.93
C GLU A 181 15.21 10.50 11.22
N GLU A 182 15.30 11.83 11.34
CA GLU A 182 14.70 12.57 12.46
C GLU A 182 13.33 13.16 12.07
N PHE A 183 12.29 12.75 12.79
CA PHE A 183 10.94 13.30 12.66
C PHE A 183 10.48 13.87 13.99
N LYS A 184 10.52 15.21 14.12
CA LYS A 184 10.01 15.92 15.30
C LYS A 184 10.58 15.37 16.63
N GLY A 185 11.89 15.09 16.66
CA GLY A 185 12.59 14.54 17.82
C GLY A 185 12.53 13.01 17.97
N LEU A 186 11.82 12.30 17.08
CA LEU A 186 11.87 10.83 16.99
C LEU A 186 12.92 10.40 15.97
N ARG A 187 13.70 9.37 16.29
CA ARG A 187 14.64 8.74 15.35
C ARG A 187 13.99 7.49 14.76
N LEU A 188 13.72 7.51 13.47
CA LEU A 188 12.89 6.50 12.79
C LEU A 188 13.70 5.79 11.70
N ARG A 189 13.64 4.45 11.65
CA ARG A 189 14.18 3.70 10.51
C ARG A 189 13.17 3.77 9.36
N VAL A 190 13.48 4.50 8.30
CA VAL A 190 12.56 4.74 7.18
C VAL A 190 13.01 3.94 5.98
N VAL A 191 12.06 3.41 5.19
CA VAL A 191 12.40 2.79 3.89
C VAL A 191 13.09 3.79 2.97
N ALA A 192 13.86 3.29 2.02
CA ALA A 192 14.48 4.12 0.99
C ALA A 192 13.40 4.89 0.19
N PRO A 193 13.69 6.11 -0.30
CA PRO A 193 12.72 6.89 -1.05
C PRO A 193 12.22 6.17 -2.31
N GLU A 194 13.06 5.36 -2.97
CA GLU A 194 12.70 4.58 -4.16
C GLU A 194 11.65 3.51 -3.85
N ASP A 195 11.83 2.77 -2.75
CA ASP A 195 10.85 1.79 -2.28
C ASP A 195 9.50 2.45 -2.00
N LEU A 196 9.54 3.61 -1.35
CA LEU A 196 8.33 4.35 -1.03
C LEU A 196 7.62 4.86 -2.29
N VAL A 197 8.36 5.32 -3.30
CA VAL A 197 7.81 5.69 -4.62
C VAL A 197 7.09 4.50 -5.24
N VAL A 198 7.69 3.31 -5.26
CA VAL A 198 7.06 2.11 -5.82
C VAL A 198 5.79 1.75 -5.04
N ILE A 199 5.86 1.68 -3.71
CA ILE A 199 4.72 1.35 -2.85
C ILE A 199 3.56 2.32 -3.10
N LYS A 200 3.83 3.62 -3.10
CA LYS A 200 2.81 4.66 -3.30
C LYS A 200 2.20 4.64 -4.70
N ALA A 201 3.02 4.41 -5.73
CA ALA A 201 2.54 4.27 -7.10
C ALA A 201 1.62 3.06 -7.26
N VAL A 202 1.88 1.95 -6.56
CA VAL A 202 1.09 0.73 -6.67
C VAL A 202 -0.20 0.80 -5.85
N VAL A 203 -0.14 1.32 -4.61
CA VAL A 203 -1.32 1.41 -3.72
C VAL A 203 -2.34 2.44 -4.19
N HIS A 204 -1.91 3.48 -4.93
CA HIS A 204 -2.80 4.54 -5.39
C HIS A 204 -4.07 4.01 -6.10
N ASP A 205 -5.25 4.45 -5.65
CA ASP A 205 -6.52 4.22 -6.33
C ASP A 205 -7.43 5.46 -6.25
N GLU A 206 -8.67 5.33 -6.72
CA GLU A 206 -9.68 6.40 -6.69
C GLU A 206 -9.98 6.89 -5.26
N LYS A 207 -9.91 6.00 -4.26
CA LYS A 207 -10.21 6.32 -2.85
C LYS A 207 -9.01 6.93 -2.14
N THR A 208 -7.80 6.71 -2.66
CA THR A 208 -6.53 7.14 -2.07
C THR A 208 -5.66 7.95 -3.05
N PRO A 209 -6.19 9.04 -3.64
CA PRO A 209 -5.46 9.82 -4.63
C PRO A 209 -4.18 10.46 -4.08
N ARG A 210 -4.13 10.68 -2.76
CA ARG A 210 -2.97 11.27 -2.08
C ARG A 210 -1.68 10.47 -2.29
N HIS A 211 -1.75 9.13 -2.39
CA HIS A 211 -0.54 8.32 -2.57
C HIS A 211 0.21 8.68 -3.86
N TRP A 212 -0.52 9.02 -4.93
CA TRP A 212 0.10 9.48 -6.17
C TRP A 212 0.91 10.78 -5.96
N PHE A 213 0.33 11.75 -5.26
CA PHE A 213 0.98 13.03 -4.98
C PHE A 213 2.11 12.93 -3.95
N ASP A 214 2.00 12.02 -2.97
CA ASP A 214 3.11 11.66 -2.07
C ASP A 214 4.29 11.15 -2.90
N ALA A 215 4.06 10.22 -3.84
CA ALA A 215 5.11 9.67 -4.71
C ALA A 215 5.77 10.75 -5.57
N LEU A 216 4.98 11.64 -6.19
CA LEU A 216 5.51 12.79 -6.94
C LEU A 216 6.33 13.74 -6.06
N GLY A 217 5.88 13.96 -4.81
CA GLY A 217 6.60 14.78 -3.85
C GLY A 217 7.98 14.22 -3.52
N ILE A 218 8.09 12.89 -3.41
CA ILE A 218 9.36 12.19 -3.19
C ILE A 218 10.24 12.29 -4.43
N VAL A 219 9.71 11.97 -5.63
CA VAL A 219 10.47 12.08 -6.89
C VAL A 219 11.02 13.49 -7.11
N ALA A 220 10.30 14.52 -6.67
CA ALA A 220 10.72 15.91 -6.83
C ALA A 220 11.76 16.40 -5.81
N ARG A 221 12.00 15.69 -4.71
CA ARG A 221 12.79 16.22 -3.58
C ARG A 221 13.89 15.30 -3.08
N ALA A 222 13.69 13.98 -3.15
CA ALA A 222 14.68 13.01 -2.74
C ALA A 222 15.76 12.84 -3.80
N GLU A 223 17.00 12.59 -3.36
CA GLU A 223 18.05 12.09 -4.23
C GLU A 223 17.80 10.59 -4.46
N LEU A 224 17.39 10.24 -5.68
CA LEU A 224 17.03 8.86 -6.02
C LEU A 224 18.20 8.12 -6.70
N ASP A 225 18.46 6.91 -6.22
CA ASP A 225 19.17 5.86 -6.95
C ASP A 225 18.23 5.31 -8.05
N TRP A 226 18.32 5.91 -9.23
CA TRP A 226 17.49 5.56 -10.37
C TRP A 226 17.62 4.10 -10.79
N ASP A 227 18.82 3.52 -10.71
CA ASP A 227 19.04 2.12 -11.06
C ASP A 227 18.31 1.20 -10.08
N TYR A 228 18.34 1.52 -8.79
CA TYR A 228 17.56 0.80 -7.79
C TYR A 228 16.06 0.96 -8.00
N LEU A 229 15.57 2.20 -8.20
CA LEU A 229 14.16 2.45 -8.46
C LEU A 229 13.66 1.62 -9.65
N ILE A 230 14.40 1.60 -10.76
CA ILE A 230 14.04 0.83 -11.96
C ILE A 230 13.97 -0.66 -11.63
N ARG A 231 14.98 -1.22 -10.94
CA ARG A 231 14.99 -2.64 -10.53
C ARG A 231 13.80 -2.98 -9.65
N ARG A 232 13.51 -2.15 -8.64
CA ARG A 232 12.41 -2.35 -7.70
C ARG A 232 11.05 -2.25 -8.39
N ALA A 233 10.92 -1.30 -9.31
CA ALA A 233 9.70 -1.04 -10.07
C ALA A 233 9.37 -2.11 -11.11
N ARG A 234 10.24 -3.09 -11.43
CA ARG A 234 10.01 -4.07 -12.52
C ARG A 234 8.66 -4.78 -12.43
N ARG A 235 8.22 -5.18 -11.23
CA ARG A 235 6.92 -5.84 -11.02
C ARG A 235 5.72 -4.89 -11.15
N ALA A 236 5.97 -3.60 -11.08
CA ALA A 236 5.00 -2.52 -11.16
C ALA A 236 5.32 -1.52 -12.30
N ALA A 237 6.03 -1.98 -13.34
CA ALA A 237 6.69 -1.08 -14.30
C ALA A 237 5.70 -0.12 -14.95
N ARG A 238 4.50 -0.59 -15.31
CA ARG A 238 3.41 0.25 -15.86
C ARG A 238 3.04 1.41 -14.93
N ARG A 239 2.87 1.12 -13.64
CA ARG A 239 2.46 2.13 -12.64
C ARG A 239 3.55 3.17 -12.44
N VAL A 240 4.80 2.72 -12.28
CA VAL A 240 5.93 3.63 -12.05
C VAL A 240 6.28 4.42 -13.31
N ALA A 241 6.25 3.82 -14.49
CA ALA A 241 6.46 4.54 -15.75
C ALA A 241 5.39 5.63 -15.96
N SER A 242 4.12 5.33 -15.68
CA SER A 242 3.06 6.35 -15.73
C SER A 242 3.28 7.48 -14.72
N LEU A 243 3.74 7.17 -13.49
CA LEU A 243 4.08 8.18 -12.50
C LEU A 243 5.22 9.07 -12.97
N LEU A 244 6.29 8.50 -13.50
CA LEU A 244 7.47 9.22 -13.96
C LEU A 244 7.17 10.09 -15.20
N LEU A 245 6.36 9.61 -16.13
CA LEU A 245 5.86 10.42 -17.25
C LEU A 245 4.98 11.57 -16.77
N TYR A 246 4.09 11.31 -15.81
CA TYR A 246 3.28 12.36 -15.18
C TYR A 246 4.16 13.38 -14.45
N ALA A 247 5.21 12.94 -13.77
CA ALA A 247 6.17 13.81 -13.10
C ALA A 247 6.84 14.76 -14.10
N GLN A 248 7.33 14.26 -15.25
CA GLN A 248 7.87 15.10 -16.32
C GLN A 248 6.85 16.09 -16.88
N SER A 249 5.57 15.70 -17.01
CA SER A 249 4.51 16.61 -17.45
C SER A 249 4.21 17.75 -16.46
N ASN A 250 4.70 17.63 -15.22
CA ASN A 250 4.66 18.68 -14.19
C ASN A 250 6.05 19.29 -13.93
N ASP A 251 6.95 19.22 -14.91
CA ASP A 251 8.30 19.79 -14.87
C ASP A 251 9.19 19.25 -13.73
N ILE A 252 8.89 18.04 -13.22
CA ILE A 252 9.76 17.34 -12.28
C ILE A 252 10.90 16.66 -13.06
N ALA A 253 12.14 16.91 -12.65
CA ALA A 253 13.32 16.33 -13.27
C ALA A 253 13.35 14.80 -13.07
N VAL A 254 13.15 14.07 -14.17
CA VAL A 254 13.26 12.61 -14.23
C VAL A 254 14.16 12.24 -15.41
N PRO A 255 15.18 11.39 -15.24
CA PRO A 255 16.01 10.92 -16.34
C PRO A 255 15.17 10.19 -17.40
N ALA A 256 15.34 10.58 -18.66
CA ALA A 256 14.66 9.91 -19.77
C ALA A 256 15.05 8.42 -19.87
N SER A 257 16.26 8.06 -19.43
CA SER A 257 16.72 6.67 -19.32
C SER A 257 15.84 5.84 -18.40
N ALA A 258 15.43 6.37 -17.24
CA ALA A 258 14.61 5.64 -16.29
C ALA A 258 13.23 5.26 -16.87
N ILE A 259 12.60 6.21 -17.58
CA ILE A 259 11.33 5.96 -18.26
C ILE A 259 11.50 4.95 -19.39
N ARG A 260 12.54 5.09 -20.22
CA ARG A 260 12.83 4.14 -21.31
C ARG A 260 13.03 2.73 -20.76
N SER A 261 13.87 2.54 -19.74
CA SER A 261 14.11 1.23 -19.14
C SER A 261 12.84 0.58 -18.60
N LEU A 262 11.93 1.34 -18.00
CA LEU A 262 10.65 0.79 -17.54
C LEU A 262 9.71 0.47 -18.71
N ILE A 263 9.70 1.27 -19.77
CA ILE A 263 8.94 0.98 -21.00
C ILE A 263 9.47 -0.31 -21.65
N ASP A 264 10.79 -0.49 -21.71
CA ASP A 264 11.40 -1.71 -22.26
C ASP A 264 10.94 -2.94 -21.46
N VAL A 265 10.94 -2.87 -20.12
CA VAL A 265 10.39 -3.94 -19.25
C VAL A 265 8.91 -4.23 -19.52
N ILE A 266 8.12 -3.21 -19.91
CA ILE A 266 6.69 -3.35 -20.20
C ILE A 266 6.46 -4.03 -21.57
N LEU A 267 7.28 -3.67 -22.56
CA LEU A 267 7.13 -4.11 -23.94
C LEU A 267 7.80 -5.47 -24.21
N GLU A 268 8.87 -5.80 -23.47
CA GLU A 268 9.64 -7.03 -23.62
C GLU A 268 9.61 -7.90 -22.34
N PRO A 269 8.44 -8.44 -21.95
CA PRO A 269 8.29 -9.15 -20.67
C PRO A 269 9.07 -10.49 -20.58
N GLU A 270 9.47 -11.08 -21.72
CA GLU A 270 10.02 -12.45 -21.78
C GLU A 270 11.52 -12.58 -21.47
N ALA A 271 12.30 -11.50 -21.44
CA ALA A 271 13.74 -11.56 -21.13
C ALA A 271 14.06 -11.69 -19.62
N ALA A 272 13.04 -11.74 -18.75
CA ALA A 272 13.19 -11.61 -17.30
C ALA A 272 12.98 -12.92 -16.49
N SER A 273 12.80 -14.07 -17.14
CA SER A 273 12.60 -15.35 -16.45
C SER A 273 13.76 -16.32 -16.77
N PRO A 274 14.66 -16.65 -15.82
CA PRO A 274 15.45 -17.86 -15.97
C PRO A 274 14.49 -19.04 -15.88
N ALA A 275 14.44 -19.85 -16.94
CA ALA A 275 13.67 -21.08 -16.99
C ALA A 275 13.92 -21.92 -15.73
N ALA A 276 12.84 -22.33 -15.06
CA ALA A 276 12.92 -23.33 -14.01
C ALA A 276 13.57 -24.60 -14.60
N PRO A 277 14.54 -25.24 -13.92
CA PRO A 277 15.12 -26.49 -14.40
C PRO A 277 14.01 -27.52 -14.50
N GLY A 278 13.85 -28.08 -15.70
CA GLY A 278 12.85 -29.09 -16.01
C GLY A 278 12.96 -30.26 -15.04
N ARG A 279 11.82 -30.70 -14.51
CA ARG A 279 11.71 -31.99 -13.83
C ARG A 279 12.07 -33.08 -14.83
N MET A 280 13.26 -33.67 -14.69
CA MET A 280 13.54 -35.00 -15.22
C MET A 280 12.66 -35.97 -14.44
N SER A 281 11.62 -36.48 -15.10
CA SER A 281 10.95 -37.72 -14.70
C SER A 281 11.89 -38.89 -14.95
N ALA A 282 11.98 -39.76 -13.95
CA ALA A 282 12.68 -41.04 -13.94
C ALA A 282 12.24 -41.99 -15.06
#